data_AF-A0A5E4J4T5-F1
#
_entry.id   AF-A0A5E4J4T5-F1
#
_cell.length_a   1.000
_cell.length_b   1.000
_cell.length_c   1.000
_cell.angle_alpha   90.00
_cell.angle_beta   90.00
_cell.angle_gamma   90.00
#
_symmetry.space_group_name_H-M   'P 1'
#
loop_
_entity.id
_entity.type
_entity.pdbx_description
1 polymer ?
#
loop_
_entity_poly.entity_id
_entity_poly.type
_entity_poly.pdbx_seq_one_letter_code
_entity_poly.pdbx_strand_id
1 'polypeptide(L)'
;MNSGIYRENLIIGQSITLKGLDNGSGMPILAPAGGRIVLAAYGASLQGFELSGPRDAASGNCTLEVVLPAVIYMNDFAGKNSICPEGEASWNSTQKINYQYKSQVLRGQLGNYWADYIGTDDNQDGIGDEPMVLNDKNIDYYPLIEPASSFIIPDEKETKVELIHARIGQPFTIALPANPTTGYSWYADYDYVLLNLQSSQYEKGPSEAIGGGGSSVYVFMPQKAGKTTIAFVYKRSWENIMADTRTFHVEITA
;
A
#
# COMPACT_ATOMS: atom_id res chain seq x y z
N MET A 1 -13.68 -1.16 -5.23
CA MET A 1 -15.10 -0.78 -5.07
C MET A 1 -15.14 0.64 -4.55
N ASN A 2 -15.96 1.51 -5.13
CA ASN A 2 -16.02 2.92 -4.71
C ASN A 2 -16.90 3.09 -3.46
N SER A 3 -16.84 4.26 -2.83
CA SER A 3 -17.70 4.62 -1.69
C SER A 3 -19.18 4.29 -1.96
N GLY A 4 -19.84 3.77 -0.95
CA GLY A 4 -21.23 3.30 -1.02
C GLY A 4 -21.50 2.18 -0.02
N ILE A 5 -22.78 1.84 0.15
CA ILE A 5 -23.21 0.74 1.02
C ILE A 5 -23.58 -0.45 0.14
N TYR A 6 -22.85 -1.55 0.31
CA TYR A 6 -23.07 -2.81 -0.40
C TYR A 6 -23.79 -3.79 0.51
N ARG A 7 -25.04 -4.12 0.15
CA ARG A 7 -25.94 -4.95 0.97
C ARG A 7 -26.03 -6.41 0.53
N GLU A 8 -25.41 -6.73 -0.59
CA GLU A 8 -25.40 -8.07 -1.17
C GLU A 8 -24.35 -8.94 -0.51
N ASN A 9 -24.58 -10.25 -0.53
CA ASN A 9 -23.55 -11.22 -0.15
C ASN A 9 -22.41 -11.19 -1.17
N LEU A 10 -21.18 -11.40 -0.71
CA LEU A 10 -20.00 -11.36 -1.56
C LEU A 10 -19.15 -12.60 -1.34
N ILE A 11 -18.92 -13.38 -2.39
CA ILE A 11 -18.05 -14.56 -2.33
C ILE A 11 -16.84 -14.31 -3.22
N ILE A 12 -15.65 -14.28 -2.62
CA ILE A 12 -14.38 -14.15 -3.30
C ILE A 12 -13.81 -15.55 -3.52
N GLY A 13 -14.20 -16.17 -4.64
CA GLY A 13 -13.75 -17.50 -5.06
C GLY A 13 -12.52 -17.50 -5.98
N GLN A 14 -11.82 -16.37 -6.11
CA GLN A 14 -10.62 -16.22 -6.92
C GLN A 14 -9.53 -15.45 -6.17
N SER A 15 -8.27 -15.68 -6.54
CA SER A 15 -7.11 -14.95 -6.00
C SER A 15 -7.08 -13.52 -6.54
N ILE A 16 -7.88 -12.64 -5.94
CA ILE A 16 -7.99 -11.22 -6.31
C ILE A 16 -7.76 -10.33 -5.10
N THR A 17 -7.33 -9.10 -5.35
CA THR A 17 -7.32 -8.02 -4.36
C THR A 17 -8.61 -7.22 -4.48
N LEU A 18 -9.44 -7.29 -3.44
CA LEU A 18 -10.57 -6.40 -3.29
C LEU A 18 -10.13 -5.17 -2.49
N LYS A 19 -10.07 -4.03 -3.17
CA LYS A 19 -9.72 -2.73 -2.58
C LYS A 19 -10.93 -1.81 -2.57
N GLY A 20 -11.27 -1.27 -1.41
CA GLY A 20 -12.21 -0.17 -1.25
C GLY A 20 -11.52 1.17 -1.53
N LEU A 21 -12.20 2.05 -2.24
CA LEU A 21 -11.71 3.37 -2.63
C LEU A 21 -12.66 4.43 -2.08
N ASP A 22 -12.15 5.26 -1.17
CA ASP A 22 -12.85 6.46 -0.72
C ASP A 22 -12.75 7.54 -1.80
N ASN A 23 -13.89 7.88 -2.42
CA ASN A 23 -13.98 8.92 -3.44
C ASN A 23 -14.45 10.28 -2.89
N GLY A 24 -14.35 10.48 -1.58
CA GLY A 24 -14.80 11.67 -0.85
C GLY A 24 -16.17 11.51 -0.19
N SER A 25 -16.81 10.35 -0.34
CA SER A 25 -18.08 10.01 0.34
C SER A 25 -17.89 9.06 1.53
N GLY A 26 -16.64 8.83 1.95
CA GLY A 26 -16.28 7.94 3.04
C GLY A 26 -15.88 6.54 2.54
N MET A 27 -15.35 5.74 3.47
CA MET A 27 -14.93 4.37 3.18
C MET A 27 -16.12 3.53 2.67
N PRO A 28 -15.93 2.67 1.65
CA PRO A 28 -16.97 1.74 1.22
C PRO A 28 -17.42 0.82 2.35
N ILE A 29 -18.73 0.70 2.56
CA ILE A 29 -19.32 -0.09 3.63
C ILE A 29 -19.87 -1.39 3.08
N LEU A 30 -19.38 -2.52 3.60
CA LEU A 30 -19.94 -3.84 3.33
C LEU A 30 -20.89 -4.21 4.49
N ALA A 31 -22.19 -4.24 4.19
CA ALA A 31 -23.27 -4.44 5.16
C ALA A 31 -24.31 -5.44 4.64
N PRO A 32 -23.93 -6.71 4.44
CA PRO A 32 -24.83 -7.74 3.92
C PRO A 32 -26.07 -7.88 4.82
N ALA A 33 -27.27 -7.71 4.26
CA ALA A 33 -28.50 -7.58 5.05
C ALA A 33 -28.96 -8.89 5.71
N GLY A 34 -28.52 -10.04 5.19
CA GLY A 34 -28.89 -11.37 5.69
C GLY A 34 -27.88 -12.47 5.32
N GLY A 35 -26.63 -12.12 5.01
CA GLY A 35 -25.59 -13.09 4.71
C GLY A 35 -24.18 -12.59 5.00
N ARG A 36 -23.19 -13.14 4.30
CA ARG A 36 -21.76 -13.04 4.67
C ARG A 36 -20.91 -12.61 3.49
N ILE A 37 -19.76 -12.04 3.79
CA ILE A 37 -18.64 -11.89 2.88
C ILE A 37 -17.75 -13.10 3.10
N VAL A 38 -17.47 -13.87 2.05
CA VAL A 38 -16.70 -15.11 2.15
C VAL A 38 -15.42 -15.01 1.34
N LEU A 39 -14.27 -15.16 2.00
CA LEU A 39 -12.96 -15.31 1.36
C LEU A 39 -12.66 -16.80 1.18
N ALA A 40 -12.85 -17.30 -0.04
CA ALA A 40 -12.80 -18.72 -0.37
C ALA A 40 -11.74 -19.02 -1.46
N ALA A 41 -10.67 -18.24 -1.52
CA ALA A 41 -9.57 -18.46 -2.45
C ALA A 41 -8.20 -18.15 -1.81
N TYR A 42 -7.23 -19.03 -2.04
CA TYR A 42 -5.84 -18.79 -1.68
C TYR A 42 -5.33 -17.51 -2.36
N GLY A 43 -4.73 -16.62 -1.57
CA GLY A 43 -4.15 -15.38 -2.07
C GLY A 43 -5.17 -14.27 -2.34
N ALA A 44 -6.44 -14.45 -1.94
CA ALA A 44 -7.38 -13.34 -1.88
C ALA A 44 -6.90 -12.27 -0.89
N SER A 45 -7.13 -11.00 -1.22
CA SER A 45 -6.80 -9.87 -0.37
C SER A 45 -8.00 -8.93 -0.19
N LEU A 46 -8.20 -8.43 1.03
CA LEU A 46 -9.28 -7.51 1.38
C LEU A 46 -8.72 -6.29 2.11
N GLN A 47 -8.95 -5.10 1.56
CA GLN A 47 -8.51 -3.84 2.16
C GLN A 47 -9.42 -2.65 1.82
N GLY A 48 -9.47 -1.66 2.71
CA GLY A 48 -10.13 -0.37 2.48
C GLY A 48 -11.65 -0.41 2.64
N PHE A 49 -12.18 -1.30 3.49
CA PHE A 49 -13.62 -1.42 3.73
C PHE A 49 -13.99 -1.24 5.18
N GLU A 50 -15.14 -0.62 5.42
CA GLU A 50 -15.85 -0.73 6.68
C GLU A 50 -16.80 -1.93 6.63
N LEU A 51 -16.70 -2.83 7.59
CA LEU A 51 -17.56 -4.00 7.71
C LEU A 51 -18.54 -3.81 8.85
N SER A 52 -19.80 -3.60 8.50
CA SER A 52 -20.86 -3.49 9.49
C SER A 52 -21.04 -4.82 10.23
N GLY A 53 -21.20 -4.75 11.55
CA GLY A 53 -21.46 -5.93 12.36
C GLY A 53 -22.77 -6.64 11.96
N PRO A 54 -22.89 -7.95 12.27
CA PRO A 54 -24.11 -8.71 12.01
C PRO A 54 -25.28 -8.13 12.81
N ARG A 55 -26.47 -8.03 12.20
CA ARG A 55 -27.67 -7.50 12.87
C ARG A 55 -28.11 -8.33 14.08
N ASP A 56 -27.77 -9.62 14.10
CA ASP A 56 -28.10 -10.58 15.16
C ASP A 56 -26.84 -11.30 15.68
N ALA A 57 -26.12 -10.68 16.62
CA ALA A 57 -24.92 -11.27 17.25
C ALA A 57 -25.20 -12.59 18.01
N ALA A 58 -26.46 -12.84 18.39
CA ALA A 58 -26.88 -14.05 19.11
C ALA A 58 -27.00 -15.31 18.21
N SER A 59 -26.84 -15.18 16.89
CA SER A 59 -27.12 -16.25 15.93
C SER A 59 -25.89 -17.05 15.47
N GLY A 60 -24.69 -16.71 15.93
CA GLY A 60 -23.44 -17.28 15.40
C GLY A 60 -23.12 -16.79 13.98
N ASN A 61 -23.72 -15.67 13.55
CA ASN A 61 -23.40 -15.03 12.29
C ASN A 61 -22.23 -14.07 12.45
N CYS A 62 -21.31 -14.14 11.50
CA CYS A 62 -20.24 -13.17 11.25
C CYS A 62 -20.51 -12.41 9.96
N THR A 63 -19.94 -11.23 9.83
CA THR A 63 -19.97 -10.44 8.60
C THR A 63 -18.93 -10.95 7.59
N LEU A 64 -17.73 -11.32 8.08
CA LEU A 64 -16.64 -11.85 7.27
C LEU A 64 -16.34 -13.29 7.66
N GLU A 65 -16.39 -14.20 6.69
CA GLU A 65 -16.01 -15.60 6.81
C GLU A 65 -14.75 -15.84 5.97
N VAL A 66 -13.70 -16.37 6.60
CA VAL A 66 -12.41 -16.64 5.95
C VAL A 66 -12.23 -18.15 5.92
N VAL A 67 -12.32 -18.74 4.74
CA VAL A 67 -12.31 -20.20 4.55
C VAL A 67 -10.95 -20.68 4.04
N LEU A 68 -10.27 -19.88 3.22
CA LEU A 68 -8.93 -20.17 2.71
C LEU A 68 -7.96 -19.02 3.03
N PRO A 69 -6.64 -19.28 3.04
CA PRO A 69 -5.64 -18.27 3.35
C PRO A 69 -5.75 -17.01 2.50
N ALA A 70 -5.90 -15.89 3.21
CA ALA A 70 -6.10 -14.55 2.68
C ALA A 70 -5.23 -13.53 3.42
N VAL A 71 -5.09 -12.34 2.83
CA VAL A 71 -4.41 -11.19 3.43
C VAL A 71 -5.45 -10.09 3.67
N ILE A 72 -5.62 -9.67 4.93
CA ILE A 72 -6.71 -8.79 5.35
C ILE A 72 -6.10 -7.66 6.17
N TYR A 73 -6.14 -6.44 5.66
CA TYR A 73 -5.55 -5.27 6.32
C TYR A 73 -6.24 -3.98 5.87
N MET A 74 -6.13 -2.90 6.64
CA MET A 74 -6.73 -1.60 6.38
C MET A 74 -8.25 -1.65 6.22
N ASN A 75 -8.91 -2.47 7.04
CA ASN A 75 -10.36 -2.53 7.14
C ASN A 75 -10.81 -2.08 8.53
N ASP A 76 -12.06 -1.64 8.63
CA ASP A 76 -12.71 -1.25 9.88
C ASP A 76 -13.74 -2.31 10.26
N PHE A 77 -13.47 -3.04 11.34
CA PHE A 77 -14.38 -4.07 11.86
C PHE A 77 -15.17 -3.60 13.07
N ALA A 78 -16.45 -3.96 13.11
CA ALA A 78 -17.32 -3.75 14.28
C ALA A 78 -16.89 -4.52 15.54
N GLY A 79 -15.85 -5.35 15.44
CA GLY A 79 -15.21 -6.07 16.54
C GLY A 79 -14.83 -7.50 16.14
N LYS A 80 -14.00 -8.18 16.94
CA LYS A 80 -13.47 -9.51 16.59
C LYS A 80 -14.55 -10.58 16.41
N ASN A 81 -15.68 -10.44 17.12
CA ASN A 81 -16.83 -11.35 17.01
C ASN A 81 -17.60 -11.21 15.68
N SER A 82 -17.28 -10.22 14.86
CA SER A 82 -17.86 -10.07 13.52
C SER A 82 -17.19 -10.98 12.46
N ILE A 83 -16.21 -11.80 12.88
CA ILE A 83 -15.38 -12.63 12.00
C ILE A 83 -15.57 -14.12 12.29
N CYS A 84 -15.69 -14.94 11.23
CA CYS A 84 -15.51 -16.39 11.28
C CYS A 84 -14.19 -16.78 10.60
N PRO A 85 -13.06 -16.86 11.33
CA PRO A 85 -11.76 -17.22 10.75
C PRO A 85 -11.58 -18.74 10.75
N GLU A 86 -12.33 -19.46 9.90
CA GLU A 86 -12.23 -20.93 9.77
C GLU A 86 -10.88 -21.37 9.20
N GLY A 87 -10.34 -20.58 8.26
CA GLY A 87 -8.99 -20.70 7.72
C GLY A 87 -7.98 -19.83 8.46
N GLU A 88 -6.70 -20.12 8.26
CA GLU A 88 -5.59 -19.28 8.70
C GLU A 88 -5.45 -18.09 7.74
N ALA A 89 -5.36 -16.87 8.26
CA ALA A 89 -5.17 -15.67 7.45
C ALA A 89 -4.13 -14.73 8.04
N SER A 90 -3.53 -13.92 7.17
CA SER A 90 -2.70 -12.80 7.60
C SER A 90 -3.61 -11.59 7.85
N TRP A 91 -3.67 -11.14 9.10
CA TRP A 91 -4.50 -9.99 9.52
C TRP A 91 -3.76 -8.65 9.46
N ASN A 92 -2.64 -8.61 8.74
CA ASN A 92 -1.84 -7.43 8.49
C ASN A 92 -1.13 -7.55 7.15
N SER A 93 -0.60 -6.44 6.66
CA SER A 93 0.14 -6.38 5.41
C SER A 93 1.40 -7.26 5.47
N THR A 94 1.64 -8.01 4.39
CA THR A 94 2.82 -8.88 4.28
C THR A 94 4.13 -8.11 4.05
N GLN A 95 4.02 -6.85 3.66
CA GLN A 95 5.14 -5.93 3.47
C GLN A 95 4.89 -4.63 4.26
N LYS A 96 5.97 -3.91 4.55
CA LYS A 96 5.87 -2.59 5.20
C LYS A 96 5.38 -1.54 4.21
N ILE A 97 4.32 -0.85 4.58
CA ILE A 97 3.64 0.20 3.82
C ILE A 97 4.09 1.56 4.38
N ASN A 98 4.33 2.53 3.50
CA ASN A 98 4.48 3.92 3.92
C ASN A 98 3.10 4.50 4.20
N TYR A 99 2.92 5.18 5.33
CA TYR A 99 1.64 5.79 5.68
C TYR A 99 1.85 7.10 6.43
N GLN A 100 0.87 7.97 6.33
CA GLN A 100 0.77 9.14 7.19
C GLN A 100 -0.31 8.90 8.23
N TYR A 101 0.03 9.10 9.50
CA TYR A 101 -0.89 9.10 10.63
C TYR A 101 -0.72 10.43 11.38
N LYS A 102 -1.82 11.17 11.51
CA LYS A 102 -1.80 12.57 12.00
C LYS A 102 -0.78 13.41 11.20
N SER A 103 0.21 13.99 11.87
CA SER A 103 1.27 14.80 11.23
C SER A 103 2.56 14.01 11.01
N GLN A 104 2.58 12.71 11.31
CA GLN A 104 3.75 11.85 11.15
C GLN A 104 3.65 11.03 9.87
N VAL A 105 4.77 10.84 9.19
CA VAL A 105 4.89 9.90 8.08
C VAL A 105 5.82 8.78 8.52
N LEU A 106 5.33 7.55 8.43
CA LEU A 106 5.88 6.36 9.07
C LEU A 106 5.94 5.22 8.05
N ARG A 107 6.65 4.14 8.40
CA ARG A 107 6.73 2.92 7.59
C ARG A 107 6.68 1.69 8.47
N GLY A 108 5.59 0.93 8.33
CA GLY A 108 5.28 -0.21 9.20
C GLY A 108 4.41 -1.24 8.49
N GLN A 109 4.19 -2.38 9.13
CA GLN A 109 3.09 -3.25 8.72
C GLN A 109 1.79 -2.66 9.26
N LEU A 110 0.72 -2.77 8.47
CA LEU A 110 -0.58 -2.23 8.84
C LEU A 110 -1.57 -3.40 8.99
N GLY A 111 -2.27 -3.44 10.11
CA GLY A 111 -3.35 -4.39 10.39
C GLY A 111 -4.71 -3.79 10.07
N ASN A 112 -5.70 -4.10 10.91
CA ASN A 112 -7.07 -3.62 10.77
C ASN A 112 -7.47 -2.80 12.00
N TYR A 113 -8.47 -1.95 11.84
CA TYR A 113 -9.13 -1.31 12.97
C TYR A 113 -10.20 -2.26 13.53
N TRP A 114 -10.27 -2.33 14.85
CA TRP A 114 -11.24 -3.15 15.57
C TRP A 114 -11.93 -2.31 16.62
N ALA A 115 -13.26 -2.18 16.53
CA ALA A 115 -14.03 -1.36 17.46
C ALA A 115 -13.95 -1.83 18.93
N ASP A 116 -13.55 -3.09 19.17
CA ASP A 116 -13.35 -3.69 20.49
C ASP A 116 -11.86 -3.83 20.90
N TYR A 117 -10.94 -3.25 20.13
CA TYR A 117 -9.53 -3.18 20.52
C TYR A 117 -9.31 -2.12 21.61
N ILE A 118 -8.54 -2.49 22.63
CA ILE A 118 -8.31 -1.67 23.83
C ILE A 118 -6.81 -1.53 24.18
N GLY A 119 -5.92 -1.99 23.30
CA GLY A 119 -4.48 -1.88 23.53
C GLY A 119 -3.96 -0.45 23.36
N THR A 120 -2.70 -0.24 23.71
CA THR A 120 -2.08 1.09 23.74
C THR A 120 -1.24 1.39 22.49
N ASP A 121 -0.88 2.66 22.35
CA ASP A 121 0.04 3.18 21.32
C ASP A 121 1.05 4.09 22.04
N ASP A 122 1.97 3.47 22.76
CA ASP A 122 2.98 4.15 23.57
C ASP A 122 3.99 4.87 22.68
N ASN A 123 4.24 4.31 21.49
CA ASN A 123 5.19 4.83 20.51
C ASN A 123 4.58 5.94 19.61
N GLN A 124 3.25 6.09 19.62
CA GLN A 124 2.45 7.08 18.89
C GLN A 124 2.57 6.99 17.36
N ASP A 125 2.73 5.79 16.82
CA ASP A 125 2.80 5.52 15.38
C ASP A 125 1.44 5.16 14.75
N GLY A 126 0.37 5.15 15.57
CA GLY A 126 -1.00 4.82 15.18
C GLY A 126 -1.30 3.33 15.17
N ILE A 127 -0.31 2.49 15.45
CA ILE A 127 -0.42 1.04 15.50
C ILE A 127 -0.40 0.62 16.97
N GLY A 128 -1.28 -0.31 17.33
CA GLY A 128 -1.35 -0.86 18.66
C GLY A 128 -0.11 -1.68 18.99
N ASP A 129 0.43 -1.49 20.20
CA ASP A 129 1.61 -2.20 20.69
C ASP A 129 1.30 -3.65 21.12
N GLU A 130 0.02 -3.96 21.38
CA GLU A 130 -0.46 -5.33 21.62
C GLU A 130 -1.21 -5.92 20.42
N PRO A 131 -1.06 -7.24 20.15
CA PRO A 131 -1.79 -7.87 19.07
C PRO A 131 -3.30 -8.01 19.39
N MET A 132 -4.14 -7.86 18.37
CA MET A 132 -5.53 -8.31 18.42
C MET A 132 -5.59 -9.82 18.08
N VAL A 133 -5.92 -10.63 19.09
CA VAL A 133 -6.00 -12.09 18.96
C VAL A 133 -7.44 -12.51 18.69
N LEU A 134 -7.70 -13.09 17.52
CA LEU A 134 -8.98 -13.72 17.19
C LEU A 134 -8.97 -15.18 17.65
N ASN A 135 -7.89 -15.91 17.37
CA ASN A 135 -7.59 -17.25 17.90
C ASN A 135 -6.09 -17.58 17.74
N ASP A 136 -5.66 -18.78 18.14
CA ASP A 136 -4.25 -19.24 18.12
C ASP A 136 -3.55 -19.12 16.76
N LYS A 137 -4.30 -19.03 15.66
CA LYS A 137 -3.79 -18.99 14.28
C LYS A 137 -4.12 -17.71 13.54
N ASN A 138 -4.97 -16.86 14.12
CA ASN A 138 -5.49 -15.65 13.51
C ASN A 138 -5.25 -14.49 14.46
N ILE A 139 -4.12 -13.82 14.24
CA ILE A 139 -3.62 -12.76 15.09
C ILE A 139 -3.31 -11.57 14.19
N ASP A 140 -3.92 -10.44 14.49
CA ASP A 140 -3.51 -9.15 13.97
C ASP A 140 -2.43 -8.57 14.88
N TYR A 141 -1.18 -8.63 14.42
CA TYR A 141 -0.03 -8.10 15.13
C TYR A 141 0.12 -6.58 15.06
N TYR A 142 -0.65 -5.90 14.21
CA TYR A 142 -0.52 -4.48 13.93
C TYR A 142 -1.89 -3.78 13.92
N PRO A 143 -2.73 -3.96 14.95
CA PRO A 143 -4.07 -3.38 14.96
C PRO A 143 -3.99 -1.85 14.88
N LEU A 144 -4.90 -1.22 14.14
CA LEU A 144 -4.94 0.23 14.03
C LEU A 144 -5.66 0.83 15.26
N ILE A 145 -5.10 1.90 15.83
CA ILE A 145 -5.65 2.59 17.02
C ILE A 145 -6.84 3.48 16.68
N GLU A 146 -6.93 3.91 15.42
CA GLU A 146 -8.03 4.66 14.87
C GLU A 146 -8.54 3.97 13.59
N PRO A 147 -9.77 4.30 13.12
CA PRO A 147 -10.28 3.80 11.85
C PRO A 147 -9.29 4.01 10.70
N ALA A 148 -9.31 3.12 9.72
CA ALA A 148 -8.40 3.12 8.56
C ALA A 148 -8.44 4.46 7.78
N SER A 149 -9.54 5.22 7.88
CA SER A 149 -9.66 6.58 7.30
C SER A 149 -8.76 7.64 7.96
N SER A 150 -8.26 7.41 9.18
CA SER A 150 -7.24 8.25 9.83
C SER A 150 -5.84 8.09 9.24
N PHE A 151 -5.64 7.07 8.39
CA PHE A 151 -4.36 6.73 7.78
C PHE A 151 -4.39 7.10 6.29
N ILE A 152 -3.47 7.97 5.89
CA ILE A 152 -3.29 8.29 4.47
C ILE A 152 -2.19 7.39 3.95
N ILE A 153 -2.58 6.36 3.19
CA ILE A 153 -1.64 5.59 2.39
C ILE A 153 -1.43 6.39 1.11
N PRO A 154 -0.24 6.95 0.86
CA PRO A 154 0.05 7.56 -0.42
C PRO A 154 -0.18 6.50 -1.48
N ASP A 155 -0.84 6.85 -2.58
CA ASP A 155 -0.96 5.95 -3.71
C ASP A 155 0.46 5.54 -4.12
N GLU A 156 0.88 4.34 -3.69
CA GLU A 156 1.88 3.60 -4.40
C GLU A 156 1.27 3.45 -5.79
N LYS A 157 1.63 4.35 -6.70
CA LYS A 157 1.45 4.08 -8.11
C LYS A 157 2.13 2.75 -8.30
N GLU A 158 1.33 1.69 -8.47
CA GLU A 158 1.78 0.44 -9.07
C GLU A 158 2.53 0.89 -10.30
N THR A 159 3.84 0.97 -10.16
CA THR A 159 4.65 1.53 -11.21
C THR A 159 4.67 0.38 -12.17
N LYS A 160 3.86 0.49 -13.24
CA LYS A 160 3.95 -0.39 -14.40
C LYS A 160 5.44 -0.63 -14.60
N VAL A 161 5.86 -1.86 -14.37
CA VAL A 161 7.28 -2.19 -14.38
C VAL A 161 7.76 -1.94 -15.80
N GLU A 162 8.36 -0.78 -16.03
CA GLU A 162 8.77 -0.34 -17.34
C GLU A 162 10.07 -1.05 -17.68
N LEU A 163 9.99 -1.95 -18.66
CA LEU A 163 11.16 -2.57 -19.27
C LEU A 163 11.76 -1.58 -20.26
N ILE A 164 12.96 -1.11 -19.96
CA ILE A 164 13.77 -0.28 -20.84
C ILE A 164 14.69 -1.19 -21.65
N HIS A 165 14.53 -1.16 -22.97
CA HIS A 165 15.50 -1.78 -23.88
C HIS A 165 16.60 -0.77 -24.20
N ALA A 166 17.82 -1.07 -23.78
CA ALA A 166 18.98 -0.21 -23.96
C ALA A 166 20.05 -0.89 -24.84
N ARG A 167 20.92 -0.08 -25.46
CA ARG A 167 22.05 -0.58 -26.24
C ARG A 167 23.36 -0.05 -25.68
N ILE A 168 24.41 -0.88 -25.73
CA ILE A 168 25.76 -0.48 -25.29
C ILE A 168 26.18 0.80 -26.01
N GLY A 169 26.65 1.79 -25.25
CA GLY A 169 27.11 3.07 -25.79
C GLY A 169 26.01 4.03 -26.25
N GLN A 170 24.72 3.66 -26.13
CA GLN A 170 23.59 4.55 -26.42
C GLN A 170 22.94 5.00 -25.11
N PRO A 171 23.00 6.31 -24.78
CA PRO A 171 22.43 6.80 -23.53
C PRO A 171 20.90 6.73 -23.57
N PHE A 172 20.29 6.51 -22.42
CA PHE A 172 18.85 6.63 -22.23
C PHE A 172 18.53 7.53 -21.04
N THR A 173 17.33 8.08 -21.03
CA THR A 173 16.89 9.08 -20.06
C THR A 173 15.69 8.58 -19.26
N ILE A 174 15.72 8.79 -17.95
CA ILE A 174 14.57 8.62 -17.05
C ILE A 174 14.23 10.00 -16.47
N ALA A 175 12.99 10.44 -16.66
CA ALA A 175 12.46 11.68 -16.11
C ALA A 175 11.42 11.38 -15.04
N LEU A 176 11.65 11.82 -13.81
CA LEU A 176 10.77 11.61 -12.67
C LEU A 176 10.19 12.95 -12.21
N PRO A 177 8.86 13.07 -11.99
CA PRO A 177 8.27 14.29 -11.47
C PRO A 177 8.95 14.74 -10.18
N ALA A 178 9.31 16.01 -10.08
CA ALA A 178 9.98 16.58 -8.92
C ALA A 178 9.52 18.01 -8.66
N ASN A 179 9.49 18.41 -7.40
CA ASN A 179 9.24 19.79 -7.02
C ASN A 179 10.29 20.26 -6.01
N PRO A 180 11.35 20.96 -6.45
CA PRO A 180 12.51 21.27 -5.62
C PRO A 180 12.17 22.20 -4.44
N THR A 181 11.07 22.94 -4.49
CA THR A 181 10.64 23.82 -3.38
C THR A 181 10.15 23.05 -2.16
N THR A 182 9.93 21.74 -2.27
CA THR A 182 9.42 20.88 -1.19
C THR A 182 10.52 20.25 -0.33
N GLY A 183 11.79 20.39 -0.74
CA GLY A 183 12.95 19.75 -0.09
C GLY A 183 13.17 18.28 -0.44
N TYR A 184 12.26 17.66 -1.20
CA TYR A 184 12.39 16.28 -1.66
C TYR A 184 13.32 16.17 -2.86
N SER A 185 14.05 15.06 -2.97
CA SER A 185 14.94 14.74 -4.07
C SER A 185 14.92 13.25 -4.37
N TRP A 186 15.15 12.91 -5.63
CA TRP A 186 15.26 11.53 -6.10
C TRP A 186 16.70 11.02 -5.94
N TYR A 187 16.84 9.82 -5.39
CA TYR A 187 18.10 9.12 -5.23
C TYR A 187 18.06 7.82 -6.02
N ALA A 188 19.04 7.59 -6.87
CA ALA A 188 19.13 6.40 -7.71
C ALA A 188 20.08 5.36 -7.08
N ASP A 189 19.64 4.11 -7.05
CA ASP A 189 20.43 2.92 -6.77
C ASP A 189 20.43 2.03 -8.02
N TYR A 190 21.61 1.65 -8.50
CA TYR A 190 21.81 0.97 -9.78
C TYR A 190 23.14 0.21 -9.83
N ASP A 191 23.22 -0.74 -10.75
CA ASP A 191 24.45 -1.49 -11.01
C ASP A 191 25.47 -0.64 -11.81
N TYR A 192 26.47 -0.12 -11.12
CA TYR A 192 27.53 0.71 -11.69
C TYR A 192 28.49 -0.05 -12.64
N VAL A 193 28.44 -1.40 -12.67
CA VAL A 193 29.22 -2.22 -13.60
C VAL A 193 28.55 -2.27 -14.98
N LEU A 194 27.21 -2.24 -15.01
CA LEU A 194 26.41 -2.31 -16.23
C LEU A 194 25.99 -0.94 -16.75
N LEU A 195 25.79 0.03 -15.86
CA LEU A 195 25.30 1.37 -16.18
C LEU A 195 26.21 2.44 -15.56
N ASN A 196 26.42 3.54 -16.30
CA ASN A 196 27.08 4.73 -15.76
C ASN A 196 26.10 5.91 -15.77
N LEU A 197 25.86 6.55 -14.63
CA LEU A 197 25.04 7.76 -14.56
C LEU A 197 25.86 8.96 -15.06
N GLN A 198 25.56 9.47 -16.25
CA GLN A 198 26.27 10.61 -16.84
C GLN A 198 25.81 11.95 -16.27
N SER A 199 24.51 12.08 -15.97
CA SER A 199 23.95 13.30 -15.39
C SER A 199 22.69 13.04 -14.60
N SER A 200 22.46 13.88 -13.59
CA SER A 200 21.21 13.99 -12.84
C SER A 200 20.90 15.47 -12.60
N GLN A 201 19.89 16.03 -13.26
CA GLN A 201 19.56 17.45 -13.18
C GLN A 201 18.05 17.66 -13.05
N TYR A 202 17.64 18.77 -12.43
CA TYR A 202 16.24 19.18 -12.43
C TYR A 202 15.95 20.06 -13.65
N GLU A 203 14.89 19.72 -14.38
CA GLU A 203 14.37 20.49 -15.49
C GLU A 203 12.99 21.05 -15.14
N LYS A 204 12.80 22.36 -15.32
CA LYS A 204 11.51 23.02 -15.08
C LYS A 204 10.52 22.61 -16.17
N GLY A 205 9.32 22.21 -15.78
CA GLY A 205 8.24 21.94 -16.73
C GLY A 205 7.78 23.21 -17.46
N PRO A 206 6.99 23.08 -18.54
CA PRO A 206 6.57 24.21 -19.39
C PRO A 206 5.65 25.25 -18.72
N SER A 207 5.29 25.08 -17.45
CA SER A 207 4.43 26.01 -16.71
C SER A 207 5.25 27.14 -16.03
N GLU A 208 4.90 28.38 -16.31
CA GLU A 208 5.46 29.58 -15.66
C GLU A 208 4.86 29.90 -14.28
N ALA A 209 3.87 29.12 -13.82
CA ALA A 209 3.25 29.35 -12.52
C ALA A 209 4.24 29.13 -11.35
N ILE A 210 4.18 30.02 -10.35
CA ILE A 210 4.94 29.88 -9.09
C ILE A 210 4.37 28.64 -8.36
N GLY A 211 5.20 27.59 -8.24
CA GLY A 211 4.81 26.27 -7.72
C GLY A 211 4.64 25.17 -8.78
N GLY A 212 4.83 25.48 -10.07
CA GLY A 212 4.82 24.49 -11.15
C GLY A 212 5.95 23.47 -11.00
N GLY A 213 5.59 22.23 -10.71
CA GLY A 213 6.54 21.11 -10.66
C GLY A 213 7.27 20.89 -11.99
N GLY A 214 8.47 20.33 -11.91
CA GLY A 214 9.29 19.93 -13.04
C GLY A 214 9.63 18.45 -12.98
N SER A 215 10.77 18.06 -13.55
CA SER A 215 11.24 16.67 -13.49
C SER A 215 12.72 16.60 -13.12
N SER A 216 13.09 15.64 -12.28
CA SER A 216 14.47 15.20 -12.15
C SER A 216 14.78 14.25 -13.31
N VAL A 217 15.77 14.61 -14.11
CA VAL A 217 16.18 13.94 -15.34
C VAL A 217 17.52 13.25 -15.12
N TYR A 218 17.56 11.94 -15.36
CA TYR A 218 18.73 11.06 -15.19
C TYR A 218 19.13 10.48 -16.54
N VAL A 219 20.39 10.66 -16.94
CA VAL A 219 20.94 10.10 -18.19
C VAL A 219 21.91 8.98 -17.86
N PHE A 220 21.57 7.75 -18.26
CA PHE A 220 22.40 6.57 -18.05
C PHE A 220 23.06 6.14 -19.36
N MET A 221 24.33 5.74 -19.26
CA MET A 221 25.12 5.16 -20.36
C MET A 221 25.36 3.66 -20.09
N PRO A 222 24.74 2.76 -20.87
CA PRO A 222 25.00 1.33 -20.77
C PRO A 222 26.42 0.96 -21.17
N GLN A 223 27.12 0.21 -20.32
CA GLN A 223 28.51 -0.19 -20.49
C GLN A 223 28.67 -1.62 -20.98
N LYS A 224 27.80 -2.54 -20.54
CA LYS A 224 27.89 -3.98 -20.82
C LYS A 224 26.52 -4.58 -21.03
N ALA A 225 26.44 -5.58 -21.89
CA ALA A 225 25.21 -6.35 -22.09
C ALA A 225 24.83 -7.09 -20.81
N GLY A 226 23.54 -7.19 -20.53
CA GLY A 226 23.03 -7.79 -19.31
C GLY A 226 21.62 -7.32 -18.97
N LYS A 227 21.11 -7.79 -17.83
CA LYS A 227 19.84 -7.37 -17.25
C LYS A 227 20.11 -6.76 -15.89
N THR A 228 19.51 -5.61 -15.61
CA THR A 228 19.68 -4.92 -14.34
C THR A 228 18.41 -4.15 -13.95
N THR A 229 18.43 -3.57 -12.76
CA THR A 229 17.35 -2.77 -12.21
C THR A 229 17.91 -1.43 -11.74
N ILE A 230 17.14 -0.37 -11.96
CA ILE A 230 17.38 0.94 -11.35
C ILE A 230 16.25 1.20 -10.37
N ALA A 231 16.58 1.42 -9.10
CA ALA A 231 15.62 1.80 -8.06
C ALA A 231 15.81 3.27 -7.70
N PHE A 232 14.72 4.02 -7.68
CA PHE A 232 14.70 5.42 -7.31
C PHE A 232 13.89 5.62 -6.03
N VAL A 233 14.40 6.48 -5.17
CA VAL A 233 13.81 6.82 -3.88
C VAL A 233 13.60 8.31 -3.81
N TYR A 234 12.36 8.77 -3.64
CA TYR A 234 12.06 10.19 -3.42
C TYR A 234 11.96 10.46 -1.94
N LYS A 235 12.91 11.23 -1.40
CA LYS A 235 12.93 11.58 0.03
C LYS A 235 13.60 12.92 0.27
N ARG A 236 13.41 13.47 1.46
CA ARG A 236 14.25 14.57 1.96
C ARG A 236 15.58 14.02 2.44
N SER A 237 16.66 14.80 2.25
CA SER A 237 18.02 14.35 2.59
C SER A 237 18.21 14.08 4.08
N TRP A 238 17.40 14.70 4.95
CA TRP A 238 17.42 14.53 6.41
C TRP A 238 16.34 13.59 6.95
N GLU A 239 15.50 12.99 6.10
CA GLU A 239 14.46 12.04 6.50
C GLU A 239 14.81 10.62 5.99
N ASN A 240 14.44 9.61 6.77
CA ASN A 240 14.48 8.20 6.33
C ASN A 240 13.16 7.75 5.67
N ILE A 241 12.25 8.70 5.45
CA ILE A 241 10.92 8.50 4.89
C ILE A 241 10.99 8.66 3.37
N MET A 242 10.51 7.66 2.65
CA MET A 242 10.45 7.66 1.19
C MET A 242 9.03 8.09 0.79
N ALA A 243 8.88 9.31 0.28
CA ALA A 243 7.61 9.81 -0.24
C ALA A 243 7.19 9.09 -1.52
N ASP A 244 8.15 8.53 -2.25
CA ASP A 244 7.89 7.79 -3.46
C ASP A 244 9.02 6.81 -3.78
N THR A 245 8.71 5.73 -4.50
CA THR A 245 9.69 4.78 -5.02
C THR A 245 9.34 4.41 -6.46
N ARG A 246 10.35 4.30 -7.33
CA ARG A 246 10.19 3.87 -8.73
C ARG A 246 11.24 2.84 -9.09
N THR A 247 10.84 1.78 -9.76
CA THR A 247 11.74 0.70 -10.17
C THR A 247 11.62 0.48 -11.67
N PHE A 248 12.77 0.45 -12.36
CA PHE A 248 12.87 0.21 -13.79
C PHE A 248 13.73 -1.03 -14.05
N HIS A 249 13.26 -1.93 -14.91
CA HIS A 249 14.08 -3.03 -15.40
C HIS A 249 14.75 -2.62 -16.70
N VAL A 250 16.04 -2.92 -16.84
CA VAL A 250 16.83 -2.56 -18.01
C VAL A 250 17.41 -3.82 -18.63
N GLU A 251 17.13 -4.03 -19.90
CA GLU A 251 17.76 -5.06 -20.73
C GLU A 251 18.72 -4.38 -21.71
N ILE A 252 20.02 -4.65 -21.56
CA ILE A 252 21.09 -4.03 -22.34
C ILE A 252 21.56 -5.04 -23.39
N THR A 253 21.40 -4.69 -24.65
CA THR A 253 21.95 -5.46 -25.79
C THR A 253 23.18 -4.78 -26.37
N ALA A 254 23.98 -5.55 -27.11
CA ALA A 254 25.05 -4.99 -27.94
C ALA A 254 24.48 -4.12 -29.08
#